data_AF-A0A2N1XXJ3-F1
#
_entry.id   AF-A0A2N1XXJ3-F1
#
_cell.length_a   1.000
_cell.length_b   1.000
_cell.length_c   1.000
_cell.angle_alpha   90.00
_cell.angle_beta   90.00
_cell.angle_gamma   90.00
#
_symmetry.space_group_name_H-M   'P 1'
#
loop_
_entity.id
_entity.type
_entity.pdbx_description
1 polymer ?
#
loop_
_entity_poly.entity_id
_entity_poly.type
_entity_poly.pdbx_seq_one_letter_code
_entity_poly.pdbx_strand_id
1 'polypeptide(L)'
;MELFITHPESCLAETAGLTVCPVCLAEKPFNATVTVDFNGNSVGFCRCPHCLNEFNKNPHYFIARLAWQTNYAGVFGETIGCCGK
;
A
#
# COMPACT_ATOMS: atom_id res chain seq x y z
N MET A 1 -15.02 16.65 -4.85
CA MET A 1 -13.87 17.57 -4.74
C MET A 1 -14.12 18.67 -3.69
N GLU A 2 -15.37 19.13 -3.52
CA GLU A 2 -15.74 20.14 -2.51
C GLU A 2 -15.39 19.76 -1.06
N LEU A 3 -15.49 18.48 -0.67
CA LEU A 3 -15.18 18.02 0.69
C LEU A 3 -13.74 18.38 1.13
N PHE A 4 -12.74 18.03 0.31
CA PHE A 4 -11.34 18.31 0.64
C PHE A 4 -11.03 19.81 0.59
N ILE A 5 -11.65 20.55 -0.34
CA ILE A 5 -11.48 22.00 -0.46
C ILE A 5 -12.03 22.70 0.79
N THR A 6 -13.15 22.23 1.33
CA THR A 6 -13.84 22.86 2.47
C THR A 6 -13.28 22.40 3.83
N HIS A 7 -12.82 21.16 3.94
CA HIS A 7 -12.36 20.56 5.20
C HIS A 7 -11.05 19.76 5.03
N PRO A 8 -9.96 20.39 4.54
CA PRO A 8 -8.72 19.68 4.25
C PRO A 8 -8.10 19.02 5.49
N GLU A 9 -8.13 19.71 6.64
CA GLU A 9 -7.57 19.20 7.90
C GLU A 9 -8.28 17.93 8.38
N SER A 10 -9.62 17.88 8.30
CA SER A 10 -10.39 16.68 8.66
C SER A 10 -10.06 15.50 7.75
N CYS A 11 -9.95 15.74 6.44
CA CYS A 11 -9.58 14.70 5.48
C CYS A 11 -8.17 14.15 5.74
N LEU A 12 -7.22 15.04 6.06
CA LEU A 12 -5.87 14.64 6.44
C LEU A 12 -5.86 13.87 7.78
N ALA A 13 -6.68 14.29 8.75
CA ALA A 13 -6.80 13.62 10.04
C ALA A 13 -7.40 12.21 9.92
N GLU A 14 -8.39 12.01 9.05
CA GLU A 14 -9.01 10.69 8.80
C GLU A 14 -8.02 9.67 8.24
N THR A 15 -7.03 10.15 7.48
CA THR A 15 -6.00 9.31 6.86
C THR A 15 -4.71 9.27 7.67
N ALA A 16 -4.63 10.05 8.75
CA ALA A 16 -3.47 10.08 9.62
C ALA A 16 -3.25 8.71 10.28
N GLY A 17 -2.03 8.19 10.15
CA GLY A 17 -1.65 6.89 10.72
C GLY A 17 -2.13 5.67 9.92
N LEU A 18 -2.68 5.88 8.71
CA LEU A 18 -2.85 4.80 7.75
C LEU A 18 -1.50 4.40 7.15
N THR A 19 -1.34 3.11 6.90
CA THR A 19 -0.23 2.52 6.17
C THR A 19 -0.78 1.80 4.95
N VAL A 20 -0.03 1.84 3.86
CA VAL A 20 -0.41 1.23 2.58
C VAL A 20 0.32 -0.09 2.40
N CYS A 21 -0.43 -1.16 2.11
CA CYS A 21 0.17 -2.43 1.72
C CYS A 21 0.91 -2.31 0.38
N PRO A 22 2.22 -2.63 0.30
CA PRO A 22 3.01 -2.43 -0.90
C PRO A 22 2.57 -3.23 -2.12
N VAL A 23 1.73 -4.25 -1.95
CA VAL A 23 1.27 -5.13 -3.04
C VAL A 23 -0.11 -4.73 -3.52
N CYS A 24 -1.11 -4.72 -2.62
CA CYS A 24 -2.49 -4.47 -3.01
C CYS A 24 -2.95 -3.02 -2.86
N LEU A 25 -2.10 -2.13 -2.35
CA LEU A 25 -2.40 -0.72 -2.07
C LEU A 25 -3.57 -0.49 -1.09
N ALA A 26 -3.97 -1.52 -0.34
CA ALA A 26 -4.97 -1.36 0.71
C ALA A 26 -4.40 -0.48 1.85
N GLU A 27 -5.16 0.55 2.21
CA GLU A 27 -4.91 1.37 3.38
C GLU A 27 -5.46 0.68 4.64
N LYS A 28 -4.64 0.65 5.69
CA LYS A 28 -5.00 0.09 6.99
C LYS A 28 -4.41 0.94 8.11
N PRO A 29 -5.09 1.07 9.26
CA PRO A 29 -4.46 1.57 10.47
C PRO A 29 -3.21 0.76 10.80
N PHE A 30 -2.14 1.42 11.27
CA PHE A 30 -0.87 0.76 11.58
C PHE A 30 -1.03 -0.49 12.46
N ASN A 31 -1.85 -0.41 13.51
CA ASN A 31 -2.13 -1.53 14.43
C ASN A 31 -2.87 -2.73 13.80
N ALA A 32 -3.45 -2.54 12.61
CA ALA A 32 -4.13 -3.57 11.82
C ALA A 32 -3.23 -4.15 10.70
N THR A 33 -1.95 -3.77 10.65
CA THR A 33 -0.97 -4.32 9.70
C THR A 33 -0.12 -5.44 10.33
N VAL A 34 0.65 -6.12 9.48
CA VAL A 34 1.79 -6.95 9.86
C VAL A 34 3.03 -6.32 9.24
N THR A 35 4.07 -6.11 10.03
CA THR A 35 5.30 -5.43 9.61
C THR A 35 6.39 -6.42 9.26
N VAL A 36 7.12 -6.14 8.18
CA VAL A 36 8.34 -6.87 7.77
C VAL A 36 9.48 -5.86 7.65
N ASP A 37 10.66 -6.24 8.14
CA ASP A 37 11.88 -5.45 7.89
C ASP A 37 12.38 -5.70 6.45
N PHE A 38 12.58 -4.62 5.70
CA PHE A 38 13.20 -4.65 4.39
C PHE A 38 14.30 -3.59 4.33
N ASN A 39 15.55 -4.03 4.31
CA ASN A 39 16.74 -3.16 4.32
C ASN A 39 16.73 -2.15 5.47
N GLY A 40 16.33 -2.56 6.68
CA GLY A 40 16.23 -1.70 7.85
C GLY A 40 15.02 -0.75 7.86
N ASN A 41 14.09 -0.91 6.89
CA ASN A 41 12.84 -0.17 6.83
C ASN A 41 11.67 -1.07 7.20
N SER A 42 10.78 -0.53 8.04
CA SER A 42 9.53 -1.17 8.44
C SER A 42 8.50 -1.06 7.33
N VAL A 43 8.10 -2.19 6.75
CA VAL A 43 7.11 -2.27 5.66
C VAL A 43 5.84 -2.95 6.16
N GLY A 44 4.71 -2.23 6.14
CA GLY A 44 3.42 -2.72 6.64
C GLY A 44 2.57 -3.42 5.58
N PHE A 45 2.00 -4.59 5.91
CA PHE A 45 1.15 -5.40 5.04
C PHE A 45 -0.27 -5.54 5.58
N CYS A 46 -1.26 -5.69 4.69
CA CYS A 46 -2.68 -5.79 5.02
C CYS A 46 -3.12 -7.11 5.69
N ARG A 47 -2.17 -7.99 6.06
CA ARG A 47 -2.38 -9.35 6.62
C ARG A 47 -2.83 -10.44 5.64
N CYS A 48 -2.98 -10.14 4.36
CA CYS A 48 -3.23 -11.18 3.36
C CYS A 48 -1.95 -12.00 3.09
N PRO A 49 -1.96 -13.34 3.20
CA PRO A 49 -0.80 -14.17 2.91
C PRO A 49 -0.30 -14.03 1.46
N HIS A 50 -1.21 -13.79 0.51
CA HIS A 50 -0.88 -13.59 -0.90
C HIS A 50 0.04 -12.37 -1.11
N CYS A 51 -0.24 -11.25 -0.45
CA CYS A 51 0.57 -10.04 -0.58
C CYS A 51 2.01 -10.26 -0.11
N LEU A 52 2.20 -11.00 0.98
CA LEU A 52 3.56 -11.30 1.46
C LEU A 52 4.29 -12.23 0.48
N ASN A 53 3.60 -13.23 -0.06
CA ASN A 53 4.18 -14.15 -1.05
C ASN A 53 4.60 -13.42 -2.33
N GLU A 54 3.75 -12.56 -2.90
CA GLU A 54 4.10 -11.78 -4.09
C GLU A 54 5.23 -10.79 -3.82
N PHE A 55 5.21 -10.12 -2.66
CA PHE A 55 6.28 -9.23 -2.26
C PHE A 55 7.63 -9.95 -2.24
N ASN A 56 7.70 -11.16 -1.68
CA ASN A 56 8.93 -11.94 -1.61
C ASN A 56 9.48 -12.35 -2.98
N LYS A 57 8.63 -12.47 -4.02
CA LYS A 57 9.09 -12.78 -5.38
C LYS A 57 9.83 -11.60 -6.02
N ASN A 58 9.41 -10.37 -5.73
CA ASN A 58 10.03 -9.16 -6.29
C ASN A 58 9.85 -7.94 -5.38
N PRO A 59 10.54 -7.88 -4.22
CA PRO A 59 10.31 -6.85 -3.22
C PRO A 59 10.75 -5.47 -3.72
N HIS A 60 11.84 -5.41 -4.49
CA HIS A 60 12.35 -4.17 -5.07
C HIS A 60 11.35 -3.50 -6.00
N TYR A 61 10.61 -4.25 -6.82
CA TYR A 61 9.56 -3.68 -7.68
C TYR A 61 8.48 -2.97 -6.87
N PHE A 62 7.98 -3.59 -5.79
CA PHE A 62 6.90 -3.00 -4.99
C PHE A 62 7.36 -1.76 -4.23
N ILE A 63 8.59 -1.76 -3.72
CA ILE A 63 9.17 -0.56 -3.09
C ILE A 63 9.40 0.55 -4.11
N ALA A 64 9.99 0.23 -5.27
CA ALA A 64 10.16 1.19 -6.35
C ALA A 64 8.81 1.77 -6.82
N ARG A 65 7.76 0.95 -6.87
CA ARG A 65 6.40 1.39 -7.19
C ARG A 65 5.86 2.42 -6.20
N LEU A 66 6.02 2.18 -4.89
CA LEU A 66 5.62 3.15 -3.87
C LEU A 66 6.42 4.45 -3.95
N ALA A 67 7.67 4.37 -4.40
CA ALA A 67 8.54 5.51 -4.67
C ALA A 67 8.29 6.19 -6.03
N TRP A 68 7.26 5.76 -6.80
CA TRP A 68 6.96 6.26 -8.15
C TRP A 68 8.11 6.08 -9.16
N GLN A 69 8.92 5.04 -8.99
CA GLN A 69 10.07 4.70 -9.84
C GLN A 69 9.77 3.58 -10.84
N THR A 70 8.51 3.19 -11.02
CA THR A 70 8.08 2.15 -11.96
C THR A 70 6.92 2.62 -12.83
N ASN A 71 6.78 2.02 -14.01
CA ASN A 71 5.60 2.20 -14.85
C ASN A 71 4.51 1.22 -14.39
N TYR A 72 3.66 1.68 -13.47
CA TYR A 72 2.55 0.91 -12.92
C TYR A 72 1.24 1.28 -13.61
N ALA A 73 0.63 0.33 -14.31
CA ALA A 73 -0.61 0.52 -15.05
C ALA A 73 -1.88 0.65 -14.17
N GLY A 74 -1.73 0.66 -12.84
CA GLY A 74 -2.83 0.78 -11.88
C GLY A 74 -3.32 -0.55 -11.30
N VAL A 75 -4.16 -0.46 -10.26
CA VAL A 75 -4.71 -1.62 -9.50
C VAL A 75 -5.56 -2.54 -10.38
N PHE A 76 -6.12 -1.99 -11.46
CA PHE A 76 -6.92 -2.71 -12.44
C PHE A 76 -6.14 -3.10 -13.71
N GLY A 77 -4.81 -2.92 -13.72
CA GLY A 77 -3.95 -3.43 -14.79
C GLY A 77 -3.83 -4.96 -14.76
N GLU A 78 -3.20 -5.55 -15.78
CA GLU A 78 -3.21 -7.00 -16.04
C GLU A 78 -2.45 -7.89 -15.02
N THR A 79 -1.87 -7.36 -13.94
CA THR A 79 -1.13 -8.21 -12.97
C THR A 79 -1.22 -7.77 -11.51
N ILE A 80 -1.35 -8.79 -10.65
CA ILE A 80 -1.17 -8.85 -9.19
C ILE A 80 -2.07 -7.88 -8.39
N GLY A 81 -3.34 -8.25 -8.27
CA GLY A 81 -4.29 -7.64 -7.34
C GLY A 81 -4.77 -8.65 -6.30
N CYS A 82 -4.86 -8.25 -5.03
CA CYS A 82 -5.32 -9.11 -3.93
C CYS A 82 -6.81 -9.48 -4.01
N CYS A 83 -7.60 -8.80 -4.85
CA CYS A 83 -9.04 -9.00 -5.00
C CYS A 83 -9.49 -9.30 -6.45
N GLY A 84 -8.55 -9.66 -7.33
CA GLY A 84 -8.84 -10.17 -8.67
C GLY A 84 -8.88 -11.69 -8.63
N LYS A 85 -9.98 -12.26 -9.13
CA LYS A 85 -10.31 -13.70 -9.24
C LYS A 85 -9.17 -14.70 -9.08
#